data_AF-A0A1Y4QV43-F1
#
_entry.id   AF-A0A1Y4QV43-F1
#
_cell.length_a   1.000
_cell.length_b   1.000
_cell.length_c   1.000
_cell.angle_alpha   90.00
_cell.angle_beta   90.00
_cell.angle_gamma   90.00
#
_symmetry.space_group_name_H-M   'P 1'
#
loop_
_entity.id
_entity.type
_entity.pdbx_description
1 polymer ?
#
loop_
_entity_poly.entity_id
_entity_poly.type
_entity_poly.pdbx_seq_one_letter_code
_entity_poly.pdbx_strand_id
1 'polypeptide(L)' 'MKSVELKQVDKSYWIHLQAYKNLQVKAEKKVGKNITRPVYNTFKKFFDYENEINKVLGLTKSKIDKFKNLKNYMRRKEK' A
#
# COMPACT_ATOMS: atom_id res chain seq x y z
N MET A 1 -23.61 6.40 -5.95
CA MET A 1 -22.23 6.63 -6.47
C MET A 1 -21.24 5.53 -6.06
N LYS A 2 -21.34 4.96 -4.85
CA LYS A 2 -20.51 3.84 -4.33
C LYS A 2 -20.22 2.70 -5.31
N SER A 3 -21.23 2.21 -6.05
CA SER A 3 -21.06 1.13 -7.04
C SER A 3 -20.13 1.53 -8.21
N VAL A 4 -20.18 2.78 -8.64
CA VAL A 4 -19.32 3.33 -9.69
C VAL A 4 -17.87 3.39 -9.20
N GLU A 5 -17.66 3.80 -7.95
CA GLU A 5 -16.34 3.85 -7.32
C GLU A 5 -15.74 2.45 -7.16
N LEU A 6 -16.52 1.45 -6.72
CA LEU A 6 -16.06 0.05 -6.65
C LEU A 6 -15.67 -0.49 -8.03
N LYS A 7 -16.49 -0.22 -9.06
CA LYS A 7 -16.17 -0.60 -10.45
C LYS A 7 -14.87 0.07 -10.94
N GLN A 8 -14.55 1.26 -10.45
CA GLN A 8 -13.31 1.95 -10.77
C GLN A 8 -12.10 1.31 -10.06
N VAL A 9 -12.28 0.83 -8.82
CA VAL A 9 -11.26 0.05 -8.11
C VAL A 9 -10.97 -1.27 -8.84
N ASP A 10 -12.01 -1.95 -9.34
CA ASP A 10 -11.85 -3.18 -10.14
C ASP A 10 -11.03 -2.91 -11.41
N LYS A 11 -11.32 -1.83 -12.14
CA LYS A 11 -10.54 -1.44 -13.34
C LYS A 11 -9.08 -1.15 -12.98
N SER A 12 -8.87 -0.44 -11.88
CA SER A 12 -7.53 -0.13 -11.38
C SER A 12 -6.74 -1.40 -11.05
N TYR A 13 -7.38 -2.41 -10.48
CA TYR A 13 -6.75 -3.71 -10.20
C TYR A 13 -6.14 -4.32 -11.48
N TRP A 14 -6.89 -4.37 -12.58
CA TRP A 14 -6.40 -4.94 -13.84
C TRP A 14 -5.25 -4.14 -14.44
N ILE A 15 -5.34 -2.81 -14.42
CA ILE A 15 -4.29 -1.92 -14.91
C ILE A 15 -3.00 -2.12 -14.09
N HIS A 16 -3.13 -2.16 -12.76
CA HIS A 16 -1.99 -2.38 -11.88
C HIS A 16 -1.41 -3.78 -12.05
N LEU A 17 -2.23 -4.81 -12.27
CA LEU A 17 -1.75 -6.17 -12.52
C LEU A 17 -0.89 -6.23 -13.78
N GLN A 18 -1.33 -5.55 -14.85
CA GLN A 18 -0.54 -5.43 -16.07
C GLN A 18 0.77 -4.68 -15.82
N ALA A 19 0.71 -3.55 -15.11
CA ALA A 19 1.90 -2.76 -14.78
C ALA A 19 2.89 -3.54 -13.91
N TYR A 20 2.42 -4.32 -12.94
CA TYR A 20 3.26 -5.16 -12.08
C TYR A 20 3.99 -6.24 -12.87
N LYS A 21 3.31 -6.89 -13.82
CA LYS A 21 3.95 -7.84 -14.75
C LYS A 21 5.04 -7.16 -15.57
N ASN A 22 4.78 -5.96 -16.08
CA ASN A 22 5.77 -5.17 -16.82
C ASN A 22 6.95 -4.71 -15.93
N LEU A 23 6.70 -4.45 -14.64
CA LEU A 23 7.69 -3.98 -13.67
C LEU A 23 8.63 -5.10 -13.22
N GLN A 24 8.13 -6.33 -13.03
CA GLN A 24 8.96 -7.49 -12.66
C GLN A 24 10.11 -7.73 -13.65
N VAL A 25 9.93 -7.33 -14.91
CA VAL A 25 10.95 -7.44 -15.97
C VAL A 25 12.07 -6.40 -15.81
N LYS A 26 11.86 -5.31 -15.07
CA LYS A 26 12.76 -4.12 -15.10
C LYS A 26 13.30 -3.66 -13.75
N ALA A 27 12.57 -3.88 -12.65
CA ALA A 27 12.88 -3.24 -11.38
C ALA A 27 13.41 -4.23 -10.35
N GLU A 28 14.72 -4.43 -10.34
CA GLU A 28 15.42 -5.16 -9.30
C GLU A 28 16.20 -4.22 -8.38
N LYS A 29 16.16 -4.47 -7.07
CA LYS A 29 17.00 -3.82 -6.07
C LYS A 29 18.07 -4.78 -5.58
N LYS A 30 19.26 -4.23 -5.30
CA LYS A 30 20.36 -4.98 -4.68
C LYS A 30 20.05 -5.20 -3.20
N VAL A 31 20.13 -6.45 -2.74
CA VAL A 31 19.87 -6.83 -1.34
C VAL A 31 21.13 -7.40 -0.67
N GLY A 32 22.11 -7.86 -1.45
CA GLY A 32 23.39 -8.37 -0.95
C GLY A 32 24.45 -8.44 -2.04
N LYS A 33 25.59 -9.10 -1.74
CA LYS A 33 26.64 -9.37 -2.73
C LYS A 33 26.07 -10.31 -3.79
N ASN A 34 25.93 -9.81 -5.02
CA ASN A 34 25.39 -10.53 -6.18
C ASN A 34 23.95 -11.05 -6.02
N ILE A 35 23.16 -10.51 -5.09
CA ILE A 35 21.75 -10.87 -4.93
C ILE A 35 20.89 -9.64 -5.22
N THR A 36 20.05 -9.78 -6.24
CA THR A 36 19.02 -8.82 -6.59
C THR A 36 17.63 -9.40 -6.33
N ARG A 37 16.66 -8.54 -6.01
CA ARG A 37 15.25 -8.93 -5.86
C ARG A 37 14.36 -7.86 -6.47
N PRO A 38 13.18 -8.21 -6.97
CA PRO A 38 12.20 -7.20 -7.38
C PRO A 38 11.94 -6.18 -6.28
N VAL A 39 11.83 -4.89 -6.64
CA VAL A 39 11.51 -3.80 -5.68
C VAL A 39 10.22 -4.12 -4.93
N TYR A 40 9.22 -4.58 -5.68
CA TYR A 40 7.99 -5.18 -5.15
C TYR A 40 8.02 -6.67 -5.42
N ASN A 41 8.18 -7.46 -4.37
CA ASN A 41 8.24 -8.92 -4.48
C ASN A 41 6.85 -9.59 -4.55
N THR A 42 5.78 -8.85 -4.24
CA THR A 42 4.40 -9.33 -4.36
C THR A 42 3.51 -8.23 -4.92
N PHE A 43 2.43 -8.64 -5.61
CA PHE A 43 1.46 -7.70 -6.15
C PHE A 43 0.79 -6.86 -5.06
N LYS A 44 0.47 -7.45 -3.90
CA LYS A 44 -0.13 -6.72 -2.76
C LYS A 44 0.72 -5.53 -2.28
N LYS A 45 2.05 -5.62 -2.39
CA LYS A 45 2.93 -4.49 -2.05
C LYS A 45 2.97 -3.41 -3.14
N PHE A 46 2.66 -3.77 -4.38
CA PHE A 46 2.53 -2.84 -5.49
C PHE A 46 1.16 -2.15 -5.50
N PHE A 47 0.09 -2.92 -5.26
CA PHE A 47 -1.29 -2.44 -5.21
C PHE A 47 -2.11 -3.23 -4.17
N ASP A 48 -2.64 -2.53 -3.16
CA ASP A 48 -3.45 -3.11 -2.08
C ASP A 48 -4.94 -2.90 -2.36
N TYR A 49 -5.53 -3.83 -3.10
CA TYR A 49 -6.93 -3.81 -3.51
C TYR A 49 -7.91 -3.78 -2.34
N GLU A 50 -7.63 -4.55 -1.28
CA GLU A 50 -8.48 -4.59 -0.08
C GLU A 50 -8.53 -3.22 0.59
N ASN A 51 -7.40 -2.53 0.65
CA ASN A 51 -7.34 -1.18 1.20
C ASN A 51 -8.13 -0.16 0.35
N GLU A 52 -8.08 -0.27 -0.99
CA GLU A 52 -8.87 0.60 -1.87
C GLU A 52 -10.38 0.36 -1.74
N ILE A 53 -10.82 -0.89 -1.65
CA ILE A 53 -12.22 -1.20 -1.33
C ILE A 53 -12.60 -0.58 0.02
N ASN A 54 -11.77 -0.76 1.05
CA ASN A 54 -12.05 -0.25 2.39
C ASN A 54 -12.16 1.28 2.42
N LYS A 55 -11.39 2.00 1.59
CA LYS A 55 -11.52 3.46 1.41
C LYS A 55 -12.87 3.83 0.82
N VAL A 56 -13.27 3.16 -0.28
CA VAL A 56 -14.57 3.39 -0.92
C VAL A 56 -15.69 3.08 0.07
N LEU A 57 -15.58 1.99 0.82
CA LEU A 57 -16.55 1.58 1.83
C LEU A 57 -16.58 2.50 3.06
N GLY A 58 -15.56 3.34 3.28
CA GLY A 58 -15.44 4.18 4.48
C GLY A 58 -15.04 3.40 5.73
N LEU A 59 -14.53 2.18 5.55
CA LEU A 59 -14.11 1.27 6.62
C LEU A 59 -12.67 1.49 7.05
N THR A 60 -11.99 2.50 6.50
CA THR A 60 -10.62 2.82 6.89
C THR A 60 -10.58 3.16 8.37
N LYS A 61 -10.06 2.23 9.18
CA LYS A 61 -9.53 2.54 10.51
C LYS A 61 -8.64 3.76 10.33
N SER A 62 -8.99 4.87 11.00
CA SER A 62 -8.12 6.05 11.11
C SER A 62 -6.66 5.56 11.18
N LYS A 63 -5.80 6.04 10.28
CA LYS A 63 -4.39 5.61 10.21
C LYS A 63 -3.89 5.50 11.64
N ILE A 64 -3.61 4.28 12.11
CA ILE A 64 -3.04 4.08 13.43
C ILE A 64 -1.78 4.91 13.43
N ASP A 65 -1.80 6.00 14.19
CA ASP A 65 -0.68 6.93 14.24
C ASP A 65 0.50 6.11 14.75
N LYS A 66 1.47 5.85 13.86
CA LYS A 66 2.67 5.05 14.16
C LYS A 66 3.42 5.65 15.35
N PHE A 67 3.21 6.94 15.62
CA PHE A 67 3.80 7.68 16.71
C PHE A 67 2.82 7.99 17.83
N LYS A 68 1.65 7.35 17.90
CA LYS A 68 0.66 7.56 18.98
C LYS A 68 1.29 7.48 20.37
N ASN A 69 2.13 6.48 20.59
CA ASN A 69 2.80 6.27 21.88
C ASN A 69 3.89 7.32 22.13
N LEU A 70 4.63 7.73 21.10
CA LEU A 70 5.65 8.78 21.19
C LEU A 70 5.02 10.14 21.49
N LYS A 71 3.92 10.48 20.80
CA LYS A 71 3.14 11.71 21.03
C LYS A 71 2.57 11.75 22.44
N ASN A 72 2.09 10.62 22.95
CA ASN A 72 1.62 10.49 24.34
C ASN A 72 2.76 10.68 25.35
N TYR A 73 3.96 10.17 25.06
CA TYR A 73 5.14 10.35 25.91
C TYR A 73 5.59 11.82 25.96
N MET A 74 5.72 12.48 24.80
CA MET A 74 6.08 13.91 24.70
C MET A 74 5.09 14.78 25.48
N ARG A 75 3.78 14.56 25.30
CA ARG A 75 2.73 15.31 26.00
C ARG A 75 2.75 15.16 27.53
N ARG A 76 3.26 14.03 28.06
CA ARG A 76 3.40 13.83 29.51
C ARG A 76 4.61 14.54 30.09
N LYS A 77 5.64 14.80 29.27
CA LYS A 77 6.90 15.42 29.70
C LYS A 77 6.85 16.95 29.69
N GLU A 78 5.90 17.53 28.95
CA GLU A 78 5.61 18.97 28.89
C GLU A 78 4.73 19.47 30.05
N LYS A 79 4.25 18.57 30.93
CA LYS A 79 3.57 18.88 32.19
C LYS A 79 4.52 18.71 33.36
#